data_AF-A0A2T1DTY0-F1
#
_entry.id   AF-A0A2T1DTY0-F1
#
_cell.length_a   1.000
_cell.length_b   1.000
_cell.length_c   1.000
_cell.angle_alpha   90.00
_cell.angle_beta   90.00
_cell.angle_gamma   90.00
#
_symmetry.space_group_name_H-M   'P 1'
#
loop_
_entity.id
_entity.type
_entity.pdbx_description
1 polymer ?
#
loop_
_entity_poly.entity_id
_entity_poly.type
_entity_poly.pdbx_seq_one_letter_code
_entity_poly.pdbx_strand_id
1 'polypeptide(L)'
;MSKLLETNALETNSTAPLEEQLPSMLEQARIACSTNGDLSSECVAAWDAVEEVQAASADRRLHLKTSLDRYCDERPDALECRIYDV
;
A
#
# COMPACT_ATOMS: atom_id res chain seq x y z
N MET A 1 -29.63 -12.11 19.05
CA MET A 1 -29.75 -10.69 18.67
C MET A 1 -28.55 -9.98 19.33
N SER A 2 -27.47 -9.60 18.69
CA SER A 2 -27.13 -9.46 17.27
C SER A 2 -25.78 -10.11 16.99
N LYS A 3 -25.70 -10.79 15.84
CA LYS A 3 -24.44 -10.97 15.11
C LYS A 3 -24.11 -9.62 14.47
N LEU A 4 -22.94 -9.10 14.77
CA LEU A 4 -22.14 -8.19 13.94
C LEU A 4 -20.75 -8.88 14.00
N LEU A 5 -20.14 -9.54 12.99
CA LEU A 5 -19.93 -9.18 11.58
C LEU A 5 -19.70 -7.66 11.54
N GLU A 6 -18.51 -7.10 11.42
CA GLU A 6 -17.34 -7.49 10.65
C GLU A 6 -16.03 -7.03 11.33
N THR A 7 -15.07 -7.94 11.56
CA THR A 7 -13.64 -7.61 11.53
C THR A 7 -12.88 -8.85 11.06
N ASN A 8 -13.06 -9.17 9.78
CA ASN A 8 -12.09 -9.98 9.05
C ASN A 8 -11.54 -9.12 7.91
N ALA A 9 -11.02 -7.94 8.27
CA ALA A 9 -10.21 -7.14 7.39
C ALA A 9 -8.80 -7.74 7.44
N LEU A 10 -8.54 -8.65 6.51
CA LEU A 10 -7.24 -8.93 5.93
C LEU A 10 -6.03 -8.88 6.89
N GLU A 11 -6.02 -9.68 7.96
CA GLU A 11 -4.74 -10.08 8.56
C GLU A 11 -4.09 -11.13 7.65
N THR A 12 -3.50 -10.68 6.54
CA THR A 12 -2.57 -11.49 5.77
C THR A 12 -1.29 -11.61 6.59
N ASN A 13 -1.22 -12.69 7.35
CA ASN A 13 0.01 -13.21 7.93
C ASN A 13 0.94 -13.71 6.79
N SER A 14 1.39 -12.77 5.96
CA SER A 14 2.27 -12.98 4.83
C SER A 14 3.34 -11.90 4.92
N THR A 15 4.52 -12.29 5.41
CA THR A 15 5.68 -11.42 5.64
C THR A 15 6.36 -10.92 4.35
N ALA A 16 5.75 -11.15 3.19
CA ALA A 16 6.23 -10.65 1.91
C ALA A 16 5.88 -9.15 1.76
N PRO A 17 6.75 -8.32 1.15
CA PRO A 17 6.42 -6.95 0.81
C PRO A 17 5.07 -6.88 0.09
N LEU A 18 4.21 -5.94 0.47
CA LEU A 18 2.87 -5.77 -0.13
C LEU A 18 2.94 -5.67 -1.67
N GLU A 19 4.03 -5.11 -2.18
CA GLU A 19 4.33 -4.95 -3.60
C GLU A 19 4.56 -6.29 -4.33
N GLU A 20 5.07 -7.32 -3.63
CA GLU A 20 5.30 -8.65 -4.22
C GLU A 20 3.99 -9.38 -4.53
N GLN A 21 2.92 -9.05 -3.81
CA GLN A 21 1.60 -9.65 -4.00
C GLN A 21 0.80 -8.99 -5.14
N LEU A 22 1.20 -7.78 -5.55
CA LEU A 22 0.48 -6.98 -6.55
C LEU A 22 0.26 -7.70 -7.90
N PRO A 23 1.23 -8.44 -8.48
CA PRO A 23 1.00 -9.19 -9.72
C PRO A 23 -0.09 -10.25 -9.59
N SER A 24 -0.16 -10.93 -8.44
CA SER A 24 -1.21 -11.92 -8.19
C SER A 24 -2.58 -11.27 -8.06
N MET A 25 -2.67 -10.14 -7.35
CA MET A 25 -3.92 -9.40 -7.19
C MET A 25 -4.43 -8.83 -8.52
N LEU A 26 -3.54 -8.33 -9.38
CA LEU A 26 -3.89 -7.88 -10.73
C LEU A 26 -4.44 -9.00 -11.61
N GLU A 27 -3.92 -10.23 -11.45
CA GLU A 27 -4.46 -11.39 -12.15
C GLU A 27 -5.82 -11.78 -11.58
N GLN A 28 -5.96 -11.81 -10.25
CA GLN A 28 -7.23 -12.11 -9.59
C GLN A 28 -8.34 -11.11 -9.93
N ALA A 29 -8.03 -9.81 -10.01
CA ALA A 29 -8.98 -8.79 -10.43
C ALA A 29 -9.45 -9.01 -11.88
N ARG A 30 -8.52 -9.33 -12.79
CA ARG A 30 -8.87 -9.67 -14.19
C ARG A 30 -9.73 -10.94 -14.29
N ILE A 31 -9.41 -11.97 -13.50
CA ILE A 31 -10.21 -13.20 -13.43
C ILE A 31 -11.61 -12.89 -12.88
N ALA A 32 -11.72 -12.09 -11.81
CA ALA A 32 -12.99 -11.73 -11.21
C ALA A 32 -13.90 -10.98 -12.21
N CYS A 33 -13.35 -10.02 -12.95
CA CYS A 33 -14.09 -9.28 -13.98
C CYS A 33 -14.47 -10.17 -15.17
N SER A 34 -13.56 -11.00 -15.68
CA SER A 34 -13.86 -11.89 -16.81
C SER A 34 -14.87 -12.99 -16.46
N THR A 35 -14.90 -13.42 -15.20
CA THR A 35 -15.81 -14.48 -14.72
C THR A 35 -17.19 -13.94 -14.36
N ASN A 36 -17.24 -12.79 -13.67
CA ASN A 36 -18.49 -12.26 -13.09
C ASN A 36 -19.06 -11.07 -13.88
N GLY A 37 -18.29 -10.51 -14.82
CA GLY A 37 -18.62 -9.32 -15.59
C GLY A 37 -17.99 -8.04 -15.02
N ASP A 38 -17.70 -7.08 -15.91
CA ASP A 38 -16.93 -5.87 -15.58
C ASP A 38 -17.61 -4.94 -14.55
N LEU A 39 -18.93 -5.04 -14.40
CA LEU A 39 -19.71 -4.24 -13.44
C LEU A 39 -20.21 -5.07 -12.25
N SER A 40 -19.72 -6.30 -12.09
CA SER A 40 -20.04 -7.11 -10.93
C SER A 40 -19.41 -6.53 -9.66
N SER A 41 -20.07 -6.75 -8.53
CA SER A 41 -19.54 -6.39 -7.21
C SER A 41 -18.16 -7.00 -6.95
N GLU A 42 -17.93 -8.21 -7.43
CA GLU A 42 -16.71 -8.99 -7.28
C GLU A 42 -15.57 -8.38 -8.09
N CYS A 43 -15.83 -7.91 -9.31
CA CYS A 43 -14.85 -7.19 -10.13
C CYS A 43 -14.44 -5.87 -9.47
N VAL A 44 -15.42 -5.08 -9.02
CA VAL A 44 -15.17 -3.78 -8.38
C VAL A 44 -14.37 -3.97 -7.10
N ALA A 45 -14.81 -4.86 -6.20
CA ALA A 45 -14.10 -5.13 -4.95
C ALA A 45 -12.68 -5.65 -5.17
N ALA A 46 -12.44 -6.45 -6.21
CA ALA A 46 -11.10 -6.93 -6.53
C ALA A 46 -10.17 -5.81 -7.00
N TRP A 47 -10.69 -4.84 -7.75
CA TRP A 47 -9.93 -3.64 -8.14
C TRP A 47 -9.73 -2.67 -6.97
N ASP A 48 -10.71 -2.50 -6.09
CA ASP A 48 -10.56 -1.71 -4.86
C ASP A 48 -9.41 -2.23 -4.01
N ALA A 49 -9.31 -3.56 -3.83
CA ALA A 49 -8.20 -4.17 -3.10
C ALA A 49 -6.83 -3.93 -3.77
N VAL A 50 -6.77 -3.91 -5.11
CA VAL A 50 -5.55 -3.55 -5.84
C VAL A 50 -5.17 -2.10 -5.58
N GLU A 51 -6.15 -1.18 -5.61
CA GLU A 51 -5.93 0.24 -5.34
C GLU A 51 -5.38 0.47 -3.92
N GLU A 52 -5.97 -0.17 -2.91
CA GLU A 52 -5.53 -0.04 -1.52
C GLU A 52 -4.06 -0.46 -1.35
N VAL A 53 -3.66 -1.58 -1.94
CA VAL A 53 -2.28 -2.06 -1.87
C VAL A 53 -1.32 -1.12 -2.59
N GLN A 54 -1.70 -0.59 -3.74
CA GLN A 54 -0.89 0.39 -4.47
C GLN A 54 -0.74 1.70 -3.68
N ALA A 55 -1.82 2.18 -3.05
CA ALA A 55 -1.82 3.37 -2.22
C ALA A 55 -0.90 3.19 -0.99
N ALA A 56 -1.01 2.07 -0.28
CA ALA A 56 -0.14 1.77 0.86
C ALA A 56 1.34 1.65 0.46
N SER A 57 1.61 1.10 -0.72
CA SER A 57 2.98 1.01 -1.27
C SER A 57 3.53 2.38 -1.63
N ALA A 58 2.72 3.25 -2.23
CA ALA A 58 3.10 4.63 -2.54
C ALA A 58 3.37 5.44 -1.26
N ASP A 59 2.47 5.35 -0.27
CA ASP A 59 2.65 6.00 1.03
C ASP A 59 3.94 5.55 1.72
N ARG A 60 4.19 4.24 1.75
CA ARG A 60 5.44 3.68 2.28
C ARG A 60 6.66 4.30 1.60
N ARG A 61 6.65 4.42 0.27
CA ARG A 61 7.76 5.00 -0.50
C ARG A 61 7.99 6.47 -0.19
N LEU A 62 6.94 7.25 0.09
CA LEU A 62 7.06 8.65 0.52
C LEU A 62 7.74 8.78 1.89
N HIS A 63 7.57 7.78 2.76
CA HIS A 63 8.16 7.77 4.10
C HIS A 63 9.56 7.13 4.16
N LEU A 64 10.07 6.58 3.05
CA LEU A 64 11.44 6.04 3.00
C LEU A 64 12.46 7.18 2.98
N LYS A 65 13.19 7.34 4.09
CA LYS A 65 14.32 8.26 4.18
C LYS A 65 15.41 7.91 3.17
N THR A 66 15.81 8.91 2.38
CA THR A 66 16.96 8.85 1.49
C THR A 66 18.27 8.78 2.28
N SER A 67 19.39 8.54 1.59
CA SER A 67 20.71 8.58 2.24
C SER A 67 21.02 9.96 2.82
N LEU A 68 20.56 11.03 2.17
CA LEU A 68 20.73 12.39 2.68
C LEU A 68 19.89 12.63 3.92
N ASP A 69 18.61 12.21 3.92
CA ASP A 69 17.73 12.37 5.09
C ASP A 69 18.33 11.71 6.33
N ARG A 70 18.82 10.47 6.20
CA ARG A 70 19.48 9.75 7.30
C ARG A 70 20.75 10.44 7.77
N TYR A 71 21.56 10.94 6.83
CA TYR A 71 22.77 11.68 7.17
C TYR A 71 22.43 12.97 7.94
N CYS A 72 21.40 13.69 7.53
CA CYS A 72 20.95 14.91 8.19
C CYS A 72 20.30 14.67 9.56
N ASP A 73 19.65 13.51 9.77
CA ASP A 73 19.20 13.11 11.11
C ASP A 73 20.37 12.97 12.09
N GLU A 74 21.50 12.41 11.64
CA GLU A 74 22.68 12.16 12.46
C GLU A 74 23.60 13.39 12.58
N ARG A 75 23.61 14.25 11.54
CA ARG A 75 24.51 15.41 11.38
C ARG A 75 23.73 16.65 10.95
N PRO A 76 22.85 17.20 11.81
CA PRO A 76 22.03 18.36 11.46
C PRO A 76 22.85 19.64 11.24
N ASP A 77 24.08 19.70 11.75
CA ASP A 77 25.00 20.83 11.60
C ASP A 77 25.81 20.83 10.30
N ALA A 78 25.76 19.73 9.53
CA ALA A 78 26.40 19.61 8.23
C ALA A 78 25.88 20.65 7.24
N LEU A 79 26.74 21.09 6.31
CA LEU A 79 26.41 22.19 5.39
C LEU A 79 25.19 21.87 4.51
N GLU A 80 25.04 20.60 4.13
CA GLU A 80 23.98 20.06 3.30
C GLU A 80 22.62 19.94 4.03
N CYS A 81 22.62 20.07 5.36
CA CYS A 81 21.46 19.77 6.22
C CYS A 81 20.89 21.00 6.94
N ARG A 82 21.58 22.14 6.88
CA ARG A 82 21.14 23.37 7.55
C ARG A 82 19.89 23.92 6.87
N ILE A 83 18.79 23.91 7.61
CA ILE A 83 17.56 24.61 7.25
C ILE A 83 17.56 25.95 7.98
N TYR A 84 17.37 27.04 7.26
CA TYR A 84 17.27 28.40 7.82
C TYR A 84 15.80 28.83 7.78
N ASP A 85 15.31 29.36 8.90
CA ASP A 85 13.99 30.00 8.92
C ASP A 85 14.01 31.24 8.01
N VAL A 86 12.98 31.37 7.16
CA VAL A 86 12.76 32.49 6.25
C VAL A 86 11.54 33.31 6.65
#